data_AF-A0A0W0YR07-F1
#
_entry.id   AF-A0A0W0YR07-F1
#
_cell.length_a   1.000
_cell.length_b   1.000
_cell.length_c   1.000
_cell.angle_alpha   90.00
_cell.angle_beta   90.00
_cell.angle_gamma   90.00
#
_symmetry.space_group_name_H-M   'P 1'
#
loop_
_entity.id
_entity.type
_entity.pdbx_description
1 polymer ?
#
loop_
_entity_poly.entity_id
_entity_poly.type
_entity_poly.pdbx_seq_one_letter_code
_entity_poly.pdbx_strand_id
1 'polypeptide(L)'
;MKCNENDLFYNMDDAVAEFYYWCKFIWLTIDQITALTFRKNPDIVNLNSIRQLIKLGFNTEFTHEYVMRYRLIEQAQLGLNGAVELSKFIDWALLHKLDIPEEMKEVNNKINSGHNRIHPRTEATYQNIIAALLEYISGKTPGIGKHPSFTNESQLIDHLADKYQGYSGMSVSSLSRKLPLARNNFK
;
A
#
# COMPACT_ATOMS: atom_id res chain seq x y z
N MET A 1 -15.32 18.20 35.26
CA MET A 1 -14.38 17.10 35.53
C MET A 1 -13.12 17.38 34.72
N LYS A 2 -11.99 17.71 35.37
CA LYS A 2 -10.71 17.91 34.67
C LYS A 2 -10.11 16.52 34.44
N CYS A 3 -10.35 15.95 33.25
CA CYS A 3 -9.62 14.75 32.83
C CYS A 3 -8.15 15.13 32.69
N ASN A 4 -7.25 14.38 33.31
CA ASN A 4 -5.82 14.59 33.14
C ASN A 4 -5.46 14.18 31.71
N GLU A 5 -4.67 15.00 31.01
CA GLU A 5 -4.28 14.72 29.63
C GLU A 5 -3.51 13.40 29.52
N ASN A 6 -2.79 13.01 30.58
CA ASN A 6 -2.07 11.74 30.68
C ASN A 6 -3.00 10.50 30.71
N ASP A 7 -4.28 10.67 31.06
CA ASP A 7 -5.25 9.57 31.11
C ASP A 7 -5.96 9.36 29.77
N LEU A 8 -5.66 10.17 28.76
CA LEU A 8 -6.26 10.06 27.45
C LEU A 8 -5.69 8.87 26.69
N PHE A 9 -6.53 8.20 25.92
CA PHE A 9 -6.20 6.93 25.25
C PHE A 9 -4.94 7.00 24.39
N TYR A 10 -4.63 8.16 23.81
CA TYR A 10 -3.46 8.34 22.95
C TYR A 10 -2.15 8.51 23.74
N ASN A 11 -2.19 8.68 25.06
CA ASN A 11 -1.03 8.77 25.94
C ASN A 11 -0.73 7.47 26.70
N MET A 12 -1.53 6.43 26.49
CA MET A 12 -1.30 5.10 27.06
C MET A 12 -0.16 4.37 26.32
N ASP A 13 0.49 3.42 27.01
CA ASP A 13 1.64 2.69 26.45
C ASP A 13 1.30 1.86 25.20
N ASP A 14 0.09 1.31 25.15
CA ASP A 14 -0.44 0.55 24.00
C ASP A 14 -0.68 1.43 22.77
N ALA A 15 -0.84 2.74 22.97
CA ALA A 15 -1.01 3.73 21.91
C ALA A 15 0.31 4.11 21.23
N VAL A 16 1.46 3.59 21.67
CA VAL A 16 2.75 3.77 21.00
C VAL A 16 2.86 2.83 19.79
N ALA A 17 3.28 3.36 18.64
CA ALA A 17 3.42 2.55 17.43
C ALA A 17 4.60 1.57 17.50
N GLU A 18 4.34 0.31 17.17
CA GLU A 18 5.39 -0.63 16.77
C GLU A 18 5.83 -0.35 15.32
N PHE A 19 6.73 0.62 15.13
CA PHE A 19 7.14 1.09 13.79
C PHE A 19 7.62 -0.03 12.87
N TYR A 20 8.45 -0.95 13.38
CA TYR A 20 8.96 -2.07 12.58
C TYR A 20 7.85 -3.03 12.11
N TYR A 21 6.72 -3.08 12.80
CA TYR A 21 5.56 -3.83 12.34
C TYR A 21 4.87 -3.08 11.19
N TRP A 22 4.51 -1.81 11.42
CA TRP A 22 3.74 -1.02 10.46
C TRP A 22 4.49 -0.66 9.18
N CYS A 23 5.80 -0.47 9.27
CA CYS A 23 6.64 -0.15 8.11
C CYS A 23 6.94 -1.36 7.20
N LYS A 24 6.44 -2.57 7.53
CA LYS A 24 6.47 -3.72 6.60
C LYS A 24 5.46 -3.57 5.46
N PHE A 25 4.42 -2.76 5.66
CA PHE A 25 3.38 -2.57 4.66
C PHE A 25 3.82 -1.52 3.63
N ILE A 26 3.75 -1.88 2.35
CA ILE A 26 4.02 -0.96 1.24
C ILE A 26 2.88 0.05 1.09
N TRP A 27 1.65 -0.38 1.33
CA TRP A 27 0.44 0.41 1.24
C TRP A 27 -0.20 0.52 2.61
N LEU A 28 -0.50 1.74 3.03
CA LEU A 28 -1.12 2.06 4.31
C LEU A 28 -2.32 2.97 4.06
N THR A 29 -3.34 2.85 4.90
CA THR A 29 -4.47 3.80 4.89
C THR A 29 -4.02 5.20 5.34
N ILE A 30 -4.79 6.23 4.99
CA ILE A 30 -4.53 7.61 5.47
C ILE A 30 -4.51 7.66 7.00
N ASP A 31 -5.40 6.92 7.67
CA ASP A 31 -5.42 6.80 9.13
C ASP A 31 -4.10 6.24 9.66
N GLN A 32 -3.64 5.12 9.10
CA GLN A 32 -2.39 4.49 9.53
C GLN A 32 -1.19 5.41 9.31
N ILE A 33 -1.08 6.04 8.13
CA ILE A 33 0.01 6.97 7.88
C ILE A 33 -0.03 8.13 8.87
N THR A 34 -1.20 8.73 9.09
CA THR A 34 -1.37 9.86 10.00
C THR A 34 -0.93 9.47 11.41
N ALA A 35 -1.45 8.37 11.96
CA ALA A 35 -1.10 7.90 13.30
C ALA A 35 0.40 7.65 13.47
N LEU A 36 1.02 7.02 12.47
CA LEU A 36 2.45 6.76 12.50
C LEU A 36 3.27 8.06 12.47
N THR A 37 2.84 9.14 11.81
CA THR A 37 3.56 10.43 11.91
C THR A 37 3.61 10.99 13.33
N PHE A 38 2.68 10.59 14.21
CA PHE A 38 2.66 10.94 15.63
C PHE A 38 3.28 9.87 16.52
N ARG A 39 3.91 8.84 15.94
CA ARG A 39 4.43 7.66 16.66
C ARG A 39 3.34 6.91 17.41
N LYS A 40 2.10 6.96 16.92
CA LYS A 40 0.95 6.32 17.55
C LYS A 40 0.47 5.09 16.81
N ASN A 41 0.01 4.12 17.59
CA ASN A 41 -0.56 2.88 17.10
C ASN A 41 -1.89 3.16 16.37
N PRO A 42 -1.98 2.94 15.05
CA PRO A 42 -3.19 3.17 14.25
C PRO A 42 -4.45 2.46 14.75
N ASP A 43 -4.29 1.29 15.37
CA ASP A 43 -5.43 0.50 15.85
C ASP A 43 -6.14 1.18 17.03
N ILE A 44 -5.40 2.03 17.76
CA ILE A 44 -5.89 2.76 18.94
C ILE A 44 -6.13 4.22 18.58
N VAL A 45 -5.15 4.86 17.95
CA VAL A 45 -5.18 6.27 17.54
C VAL A 45 -5.46 6.35 16.05
N ASN A 46 -6.72 6.65 15.74
CA ASN A 46 -7.22 6.84 14.39
C ASN A 46 -8.25 7.98 14.38
N LEU A 47 -8.66 8.43 13.20
CA LEU A 47 -9.58 9.55 13.07
C LEU A 47 -10.93 9.30 13.78
N ASN A 48 -11.38 8.04 13.85
CA ASN A 48 -12.63 7.71 14.55
C ASN A 48 -12.49 7.87 16.07
N SER A 49 -11.42 7.35 16.68
CA SER A 49 -11.19 7.53 18.13
C SER A 49 -10.97 9.00 18.48
N ILE A 50 -10.25 9.76 17.65
CA ILE A 50 -10.06 11.21 17.81
C ILE A 50 -11.40 11.96 17.71
N ARG A 51 -12.24 11.64 16.71
CA ARG A 51 -13.56 12.27 16.57
C ARG A 51 -14.49 11.96 17.75
N GLN A 52 -14.45 10.75 18.29
CA GLN A 52 -15.21 10.41 19.48
C GLN A 52 -14.76 11.25 20.69
N LEU A 53 -13.45 11.41 20.87
CA LEU A 53 -12.90 12.22 21.94
C LEU A 53 -13.30 13.71 21.81
N ILE A 54 -13.22 14.27 20.61
CA ILE A 54 -13.69 15.63 20.30
C ILE A 54 -15.17 15.79 20.62
N LYS A 55 -16.02 14.82 20.25
CA LYS A 55 -17.46 14.83 20.55
C LYS A 55 -17.76 14.84 22.05
N LEU A 56 -16.89 14.24 22.86
CA LEU A 56 -16.97 14.26 24.33
C LEU A 56 -16.50 15.60 24.93
N GLY A 57 -16.07 16.56 24.10
CA GLY A 57 -15.65 17.90 24.51
C GLY A 57 -14.16 18.07 24.72
N PHE A 58 -13.35 17.05 24.43
CA PHE A 58 -11.90 17.09 24.59
C PHE A 58 -11.22 17.54 23.29
N ASN A 59 -11.07 18.86 23.14
CA ASN A 59 -10.36 19.49 22.03
C ASN A 59 -8.94 19.90 22.49
N THR A 60 -8.04 18.93 22.54
CA THR A 60 -6.63 19.16 22.88
C THR A 60 -5.83 19.61 21.65
N GLU A 61 -4.65 20.19 21.87
CA GLU A 61 -3.71 20.53 20.78
C GLU A 61 -3.42 19.29 19.92
N PHE A 62 -3.18 18.14 20.54
CA PHE A 62 -2.98 16.87 19.84
C PHE A 62 -4.15 16.51 18.91
N THR A 63 -5.41 16.60 19.38
CA THR A 63 -6.57 16.27 18.54
C THR A 63 -6.71 17.23 17.35
N HIS A 64 -6.34 18.50 17.54
CA HIS A 64 -6.34 19.49 16.47
C HIS A 64 -5.26 19.18 15.43
N GLU A 65 -4.02 18.97 15.86
CA GLU A 65 -2.90 18.63 14.97
C GLU A 65 -3.16 17.33 14.21
N TYR A 66 -3.71 16.32 14.87
CA TYR A 66 -4.04 15.05 14.25
C TYR A 66 -5.02 15.23 13.08
N VAL A 67 -6.11 15.96 13.30
CA VAL A 67 -7.13 16.22 12.26
C VAL A 67 -6.56 17.06 11.13
N MET A 68 -5.73 18.06 11.44
CA MET A 68 -5.08 18.90 10.44
C MET A 68 -4.13 18.08 9.55
N ARG A 69 -3.31 17.22 10.15
CA ARG A 69 -2.37 16.37 9.43
C ARG A 69 -3.09 15.31 8.58
N TYR A 70 -4.14 14.68 9.12
CA TYR A 70 -4.99 13.77 8.35
C TYR A 70 -5.53 14.44 7.07
N ARG A 71 -6.11 15.64 7.21
CA ARG A 71 -6.67 16.38 6.08
C ARG A 71 -5.62 16.75 5.05
N LEU A 72 -4.44 17.16 5.50
CA LEU A 72 -3.34 17.51 4.60
C LEU A 72 -2.92 16.30 3.74
N ILE A 73 -2.79 15.12 4.37
CA ILE A 73 -2.44 13.87 3.68
C ILE A 73 -3.55 13.45 2.71
N GLU A 74 -4.81 13.56 3.13
CA GLU A 74 -5.98 13.27 2.29
C GLU A 74 -6.03 14.17 1.05
N GLN A 75 -5.81 15.47 1.22
CA GLN A 75 -5.80 16.45 0.14
C GLN A 75 -4.63 16.29 -0.82
N ALA A 76 -3.52 15.71 -0.37
CA ALA A 76 -2.37 15.45 -1.21
C ALA A 76 -2.62 14.36 -2.28
N GLN A 77 -3.73 13.61 -2.17
CA GLN A 77 -4.17 12.60 -3.16
C GLN A 77 -3.04 11.63 -3.56
N LEU A 78 -2.23 11.22 -2.59
CA LEU A 78 -0.99 10.44 -2.80
C LEU A 78 -1.23 8.98 -3.20
N GLY A 79 -2.49 8.55 -3.26
CA GLY A 79 -2.84 7.15 -3.45
C GLY A 79 -4.23 6.93 -4.03
N LEU A 80 -4.65 5.67 -4.08
CA LEU A 80 -5.91 5.23 -4.68
C LEU A 80 -6.84 4.69 -3.60
N ASN A 81 -8.11 5.08 -3.62
CA ASN A 81 -9.16 4.56 -2.72
C ASN A 81 -8.79 4.59 -1.23
N GLY A 82 -8.12 5.65 -0.77
CA GLY A 82 -7.75 5.83 0.64
C GLY A 82 -6.52 5.04 1.11
N ALA A 83 -5.85 4.30 0.22
CA ALA A 83 -4.56 3.67 0.46
C ALA A 83 -3.44 4.46 -0.21
N VAL A 84 -2.36 4.69 0.52
CA VAL A 84 -1.20 5.49 0.14
C VAL A 84 0.05 4.62 0.22
N GLU A 85 0.90 4.73 -0.80
CA GLU A 85 2.19 4.05 -0.84
C GLU A 85 3.17 4.75 0.13
N LEU A 86 3.79 4.00 1.04
CA LEU A 86 4.63 4.56 2.11
C LEU A 86 5.81 5.37 1.57
N SER A 87 6.47 4.90 0.50
CA SER A 87 7.57 5.62 -0.16
C SER A 87 7.13 6.98 -0.70
N LYS A 88 6.02 7.02 -1.45
CA LYS A 88 5.44 8.26 -2.00
C LYS A 88 5.05 9.23 -0.91
N PHE A 89 4.47 8.73 0.18
CA PHE A 89 4.16 9.56 1.33
C PHE A 89 5.42 10.19 1.93
N ILE A 90 6.47 9.40 2.14
CA ILE A 90 7.72 9.88 2.74
C ILE A 90 8.36 10.95 1.84
N ASP A 91 8.43 10.71 0.53
CA ASP A 91 8.99 11.69 -0.41
C ASP A 91 8.19 12.99 -0.41
N TRP A 92 6.85 12.89 -0.42
CA TRP A 92 5.97 14.05 -0.32
C TRP A 92 6.13 14.80 1.00
N ALA A 93 6.23 14.08 2.12
CA ALA A 93 6.38 14.65 3.46
C ALA A 93 7.71 15.41 3.59
N LEU A 94 8.81 14.81 3.10
CA LEU A 94 10.12 15.46 3.07
C LEU A 94 10.12 16.71 2.19
N LEU A 95 9.47 16.67 1.01
CA LEU A 95 9.33 17.82 0.12
C LEU A 95 8.59 18.98 0.79
N HIS A 96 7.54 18.68 1.57
CA HIS A 96 6.73 19.68 2.26
C HIS A 96 7.25 20.01 3.67
N LYS A 97 8.43 19.49 4.05
CA LYS A 97 9.06 19.69 5.36
C LYS A 97 8.15 19.27 6.53
N LEU A 98 7.32 18.26 6.32
CA LEU A 98 6.51 17.67 7.38
C LEU A 98 7.44 16.91 8.32
N ASP A 99 7.28 17.14 9.62
CA ASP A 99 8.01 16.36 10.62
C ASP A 99 7.48 14.92 10.64
N ILE A 100 8.35 13.99 10.28
CA ILE A 100 8.08 12.56 10.25
C ILE A 100 9.15 11.80 11.05
N PRO A 101 8.78 10.71 11.73
CA PRO A 101 9.70 9.86 12.47
C PRO A 101 10.90 9.39 11.62
N GLU A 102 12.10 9.40 12.19
CA GLU A 102 13.33 8.93 11.53
C GLU A 102 13.21 7.48 11.06
N GLU A 103 12.49 6.65 11.80
CA GLU A 103 12.23 5.25 11.50
C GLU A 103 11.54 5.08 10.13
N MET A 104 10.65 6.02 9.75
CA MET A 104 10.06 6.03 8.42
C MET A 104 11.12 6.31 7.35
N LYS A 105 12.01 7.27 7.59
CA LYS A 105 13.07 7.64 6.65
C LYS A 105 14.04 6.48 6.44
N GLU A 106 14.40 5.76 7.50
CA GLU A 106 15.22 4.54 7.42
C GLU A 106 14.56 3.46 6.57
N VAL A 107 13.25 3.28 6.70
CA VAL A 107 12.49 2.33 5.89
C VAL A 107 12.50 2.74 4.43
N ASN A 108 12.33 4.02 4.10
CA ASN A 108 12.43 4.49 2.71
C ASN A 108 13.81 4.20 2.11
N ASN A 109 14.88 4.42 2.89
CA ASN A 109 16.25 4.10 2.45
C ASN A 109 16.44 2.61 2.17
N LYS A 110 15.88 1.72 3.01
CA LYS A 110 15.90 0.27 2.77
C LYS A 110 15.06 -0.12 1.55
N ILE A 111 13.88 0.47 1.39
CA ILE A 111 13.00 0.27 0.24
C ILE A 111 13.73 0.67 -1.04
N ASN A 112 14.34 1.87 -1.08
CA ASN A 112 15.05 2.38 -2.26
C ASN A 112 16.35 1.61 -2.54
N SER A 113 17.02 1.11 -1.50
CA SER A 113 18.21 0.25 -1.65
C SER A 113 17.84 -1.16 -2.13
N GLY A 114 16.65 -1.67 -1.76
CA GLY A 114 16.15 -3.00 -2.13
C GLY A 114 15.42 -3.05 -3.48
N HIS A 115 14.85 -1.94 -3.95
CA HIS A 115 14.15 -1.86 -5.25
C HIS A 115 15.06 -2.06 -6.47
N ASN A 116 16.38 -2.07 -6.30
CA ASN A 116 17.30 -2.33 -7.41
C ASN A 116 17.53 -3.80 -7.75
N ARG A 117 16.98 -4.77 -6.99
CA ARG A 117 17.11 -6.19 -7.34
C ARG A 117 15.88 -6.99 -6.91
N ILE A 118 14.90 -7.16 -7.81
CA ILE A 118 14.05 -8.36 -7.73
C ILE A 118 15.03 -9.54 -7.77
N HIS A 119 15.11 -10.30 -6.68
CA HIS A 119 15.99 -11.46 -6.64
C HIS A 119 15.57 -12.39 -7.79
N PRO A 120 16.50 -12.86 -8.65
CA PRO A 120 16.15 -13.64 -9.84
C PRO A 120 15.26 -14.86 -9.55
N ARG A 121 15.42 -15.48 -8.37
CA ARG A 121 14.54 -16.56 -7.90
C ARG A 121 13.07 -16.14 -7.74
N THR A 122 12.81 -14.91 -7.31
CA THR A 122 11.45 -14.38 -7.12
C THR A 122 10.80 -14.05 -8.47
N GLU A 123 11.55 -13.52 -9.42
CA GLU A 123 11.06 -13.28 -10.78
C GLU A 123 10.66 -14.59 -11.49
N ALA A 124 11.53 -15.60 -11.42
CA ALA A 124 11.22 -16.93 -11.94
C ALA A 124 9.98 -17.53 -11.28
N THR A 125 9.82 -17.36 -9.97
CA THR A 125 8.63 -17.83 -9.23
C THR A 125 7.36 -17.16 -9.77
N TYR A 126 7.36 -15.83 -9.95
CA TYR A 126 6.20 -15.12 -10.49
C TYR A 126 5.91 -15.53 -11.93
N GLN A 127 6.93 -15.68 -12.76
CA GLN A 127 6.78 -16.16 -14.14
C GLN A 127 6.16 -17.56 -14.19
N ASN A 128 6.58 -18.47 -13.31
CA ASN A 128 6.01 -19.82 -13.22
C ASN A 128 4.53 -19.79 -12.80
N ILE A 129 4.16 -18.97 -11.82
CA ILE A 129 2.76 -18.82 -11.39
C ILE A 129 1.91 -18.27 -12.56
N ILE A 130 2.39 -17.23 -13.24
CA ILE A 130 1.70 -16.64 -14.40
C ILE A 130 1.52 -17.68 -15.50
N ALA A 131 2.56 -18.46 -15.81
CA ALA A 131 2.49 -19.50 -16.84
C ALA A 131 1.47 -20.59 -16.51
N ALA A 132 1.44 -21.08 -15.26
CA ALA A 132 0.47 -22.07 -14.82
C ALA A 132 -0.97 -21.55 -14.95
N LEU A 133 -1.21 -20.28 -14.59
CA LEU A 133 -2.52 -19.65 -14.76
C LEU A 133 -2.92 -19.52 -16.24
N LEU A 134 -1.97 -19.17 -17.12
CA LEU A 134 -2.21 -19.12 -18.57
C LEU A 134 -2.54 -20.51 -19.15
N GLU A 135 -1.88 -21.57 -18.69
CA GLU A 135 -2.20 -22.94 -19.11
C GLU A 135 -3.60 -23.37 -18.66
N TYR A 136 -3.96 -23.02 -17.43
CA TYR A 136 -5.30 -23.28 -16.89
C TYR A 136 -6.39 -22.58 -17.71
N ILE A 137 -6.24 -21.27 -17.96
CA ILE A 137 -7.22 -20.49 -18.73
C ILE A 137 -7.28 -20.96 -20.18
N SER A 138 -6.15 -21.37 -20.76
CA SER A 138 -6.09 -21.87 -22.15
C SER A 138 -6.56 -23.31 -22.32
N GLY A 139 -6.88 -24.02 -21.23
CA GLY A 139 -7.30 -25.42 -21.26
C GLY A 139 -6.19 -26.39 -21.65
N LYS A 140 -4.93 -26.01 -21.42
CA LYS A 140 -3.76 -26.89 -21.63
C LYS A 140 -3.50 -27.79 -20.43
N THR A 141 -4.03 -27.45 -19.27
CA THR A 141 -3.98 -28.30 -18.07
C THR A 141 -4.87 -29.55 -18.27
N PRO A 142 -4.36 -30.76 -17.96
CA PRO A 142 -5.14 -31.99 -18.10
C PRO A 142 -6.48 -31.92 -17.36
N GLY A 143 -7.57 -32.25 -18.06
CA GLY A 143 -8.93 -32.25 -17.50
C GLY A 143 -9.61 -30.88 -17.41
N ILE A 144 -8.94 -29.79 -17.83
CA ILE A 144 -9.51 -28.44 -17.82
C ILE A 144 -9.80 -27.99 -19.26
N GLY A 145 -11.07 -27.66 -19.52
CA GLY A 145 -11.48 -27.04 -20.78
C GLY A 145 -11.05 -25.57 -20.84
N LYS A 146 -10.87 -25.06 -22.05
CA LYS A 146 -10.52 -23.65 -22.29
C LYS A 146 -11.60 -22.72 -21.73
N HIS A 147 -11.17 -21.64 -21.08
CA HIS A 147 -12.08 -20.65 -20.51
C HIS A 147 -12.94 -20.00 -21.63
N PRO A 148 -14.27 -19.93 -21.48
CA PRO A 148 -15.17 -19.50 -22.56
C PRO A 148 -14.99 -18.03 -22.95
N SER A 149 -14.53 -17.18 -22.02
CA SER A 149 -14.43 -15.73 -22.26
C SER A 149 -13.22 -15.30 -23.09
N PHE A 150 -12.22 -16.16 -23.30
CA PHE A 150 -10.99 -15.78 -24.00
C PHE A 150 -10.63 -16.82 -25.07
N THR A 151 -10.78 -16.41 -26.32
CA THR A 151 -10.51 -17.28 -27.48
C THR A 151 -9.01 -17.42 -27.74
N ASN A 152 -8.21 -16.45 -27.34
CA ASN A 152 -6.76 -16.51 -27.47
C ASN A 152 -6.10 -15.56 -26.46
N GLU A 153 -4.77 -15.66 -26.36
CA GLU A 153 -3.96 -14.87 -25.44
C GLU A 153 -4.02 -13.37 -25.78
N SER A 154 -4.18 -13.01 -27.05
CA SER A 154 -4.35 -11.61 -27.47
C SER A 154 -5.62 -10.98 -26.89
N GLN A 155 -6.76 -11.68 -26.92
CA GLN A 155 -7.99 -11.20 -26.29
C GLN A 155 -7.85 -11.04 -24.78
N LEU A 156 -7.09 -11.92 -24.13
CA LEU A 156 -6.77 -11.78 -22.71
C LEU A 156 -5.90 -10.54 -22.46
N ILE A 157 -4.88 -10.31 -23.29
CA ILE A 157 -4.01 -9.14 -23.21
C ILE A 157 -4.82 -7.85 -23.39
N ASP A 158 -5.66 -7.78 -24.42
CA ASP A 158 -6.48 -6.61 -24.70
C ASP A 158 -7.44 -6.33 -23.54
N HIS A 159 -8.09 -7.38 -23.02
CA HIS A 159 -8.97 -7.26 -21.86
C HIS A 159 -8.23 -6.78 -20.60
N LEU A 160 -7.02 -7.30 -20.33
CA LEU A 160 -6.21 -6.88 -19.20
C LEU A 160 -5.72 -5.43 -19.35
N ALA A 161 -5.31 -5.05 -20.56
CA ALA A 161 -4.81 -3.70 -20.83
C ALA A 161 -5.93 -2.65 -20.71
N ASP A 162 -7.14 -2.99 -21.17
CA ASP A 162 -8.32 -2.14 -21.04
C ASP A 162 -8.79 -2.05 -19.58
N LYS A 163 -8.98 -3.18 -18.91
CA LYS A 163 -9.47 -3.23 -17.52
C LYS A 163 -8.52 -2.58 -16.52
N TYR A 164 -7.22 -2.67 -16.75
CA TYR A 164 -6.18 -2.11 -15.88
C TYR A 164 -5.47 -0.92 -16.53
N GLN A 165 -6.19 -0.15 -17.34
CA GLN A 165 -5.66 1.08 -17.92
C GLN A 165 -5.15 2.03 -16.82
N GLY A 166 -3.95 2.59 -17.02
CA GLY A 166 -3.29 3.48 -16.06
C GLY A 166 -2.37 2.77 -15.06
N TYR A 167 -2.41 1.44 -14.95
CA TYR A 167 -1.43 0.68 -14.17
C TYR A 167 -0.11 0.52 -14.93
N SER A 168 1.00 0.83 -14.27
CA SER A 168 2.34 0.68 -14.86
C SER A 168 2.61 -0.78 -15.23
N GLY A 169 3.09 -1.02 -16.45
CA GLY A 169 3.38 -2.35 -16.96
C GLY A 169 2.18 -3.15 -17.47
N MET A 170 0.97 -2.58 -17.46
CA MET A 170 -0.25 -3.22 -17.96
C MET A 170 -0.62 -2.83 -19.39
N SER A 171 0.26 -2.13 -20.11
CA SER A 171 0.04 -1.84 -21.54
C SER A 171 0.05 -3.12 -22.39
N VAL A 172 -0.66 -3.11 -23.51
CA VAL A 172 -0.63 -4.20 -24.52
C VAL A 172 0.81 -4.57 -24.88
N SER A 173 1.67 -3.58 -25.12
CA SER A 173 3.08 -3.78 -25.42
C SER A 173 3.86 -4.47 -24.30
N SER A 174 3.56 -4.15 -23.04
CA SER A 174 4.22 -4.75 -21.88
C SER A 174 3.77 -6.19 -21.66
N LEU A 175 2.46 -6.44 -21.73
CA LEU A 175 1.86 -7.76 -21.56
C LEU A 175 2.27 -8.72 -22.68
N SER A 176 2.17 -8.28 -23.94
CA SER A 176 2.61 -9.07 -25.12
C SER A 176 4.08 -9.46 -25.06
N ARG A 177 4.92 -8.67 -24.40
CA ARG A 177 6.33 -9.02 -24.18
C ARG A 177 6.51 -9.98 -23.01
N LYS A 178 5.80 -9.79 -21.89
CA LYS A 178 6.04 -10.53 -20.64
C LYS A 178 5.35 -11.89 -20.57
N LEU A 179 4.14 -12.04 -21.08
CA LEU A 179 3.40 -13.31 -20.98
C LEU A 179 4.09 -14.46 -21.74
N PRO A 180 4.64 -14.26 -22.95
CA PRO A 180 5.40 -15.32 -23.63
C PRO A 180 6.68 -15.71 -22.88
N LEU A 181 7.37 -14.74 -22.25
CA LEU A 181 8.56 -15.00 -21.43
C LEU A 181 8.22 -15.87 -20.22
N ALA A 182 7.09 -15.60 -19.56
CA ALA A 182 6.62 -16.41 -18.46
C ALA A 182 6.41 -17.87 -18.88
N ARG A 183 5.78 -18.11 -20.03
CA ARG A 183 5.57 -19.47 -20.56
C ARG A 183 6.88 -20.18 -20.91
N ASN A 184 7.83 -19.48 -21.51
CA ASN A 184 9.10 -20.10 -21.93
C ASN A 184 9.95 -20.56 -20.74
N ASN A 185 9.78 -19.91 -19.59
CA ASN A 185 10.46 -20.28 -18.33
C ASN A 185 9.76 -21.42 -17.59
N PHE A 186 8.50 -21.71 -17.93
CA PHE A 186 7.73 -22.83 -17.41
C PHE A 186 7.95 -24.07 -18.27
N LYS A 187 9.00 -24.83 -17.96
CA LYS A 187 9.35 -26.11 -18.58
C LYS A 187 9.81 -27.11 -17.55
#